data_AF-A0A9D4KER8-F1
#
_entry.id   AF-A0A9D4KER8-F1
#
_cell.length_a   1.000
_cell.length_b   1.000
_cell.length_c   1.000
_cell.angle_alpha   90.00
_cell.angle_beta   90.00
_cell.angle_gamma   90.00
#
_symmetry.space_group_name_H-M   'P 1'
#
loop_
_entity.id
_entity.type
_entity.pdbx_description
1 polymer ?
#
loop_
_entity_poly.entity_id
_entity_poly.type
_entity_poly.pdbx_seq_one_letter_code
_entity_poly.pdbx_strand_id
1 'polypeptide(L)'
;MVNATTNTSAYIHMNGENLEEVTSFKFLGATLSKDSTSTAKVRIKIAIATAAMARLSRLLTGSSISFRTNTYSTSPSSSPSYSTAARP
;
A
#
# COMPACT_ATOMS: atom_id res chain seq x y z
N MET A 1 12.86 5.67 17.13
CA MET A 1 11.42 5.53 17.46
C MET A 1 11.34 5.27 18.96
N VAL A 2 11.03 6.31 19.74
CA VAL A 2 11.02 6.25 21.21
C VAL A 2 9.59 5.98 21.63
N ASN A 3 9.30 4.76 22.08
CA ASN A 3 8.01 4.48 22.72
C ASN A 3 8.08 5.02 24.15
N ALA A 4 7.28 6.05 24.44
CA ALA A 4 7.07 6.48 25.82
C ALA A 4 6.24 5.40 26.53
N THR A 5 6.90 4.54 27.30
CA THR A 5 6.29 3.47 28.11
C THR A 5 6.03 3.88 29.55
N THR A 6 6.02 5.18 29.83
CA THR A 6 5.72 5.69 31.17
C THR A 6 4.22 5.97 31.25
N ASN A 7 3.52 5.23 32.13
CA ASN A 7 2.16 5.56 32.60
C ASN A 7 2.22 6.87 33.41
N THR A 8 2.58 7.95 32.74
CA THR A 8 2.61 9.29 33.33
C THR A 8 1.22 9.86 33.11
N SER A 9 0.41 9.90 34.17
CA SER A 9 -0.82 10.67 34.19
C SER A 9 -0.44 12.13 33.95
N ALA A 10 -0.56 12.59 32.70
CA ALA A 10 -0.24 13.96 32.35
C ALA A 10 -1.38 14.85 32.86
N TYR A 11 -1.06 15.79 33.75
CA TYR A 11 -1.99 16.82 34.16
C TYR A 11 -2.04 17.90 33.08
N ILE A 12 -3.04 17.83 32.19
CA ILE A 12 -3.20 18.75 31.06
C ILE A 12 -4.30 19.75 31.40
N HIS A 13 -3.92 21.02 31.47
CA HIS A 13 -4.83 22.14 31.67
C HIS A 13 -4.97 22.91 30.36
N MET A 14 -6.19 23.06 29.85
CA MET A 14 -6.48 23.75 28.60
C MET A 14 -7.68 24.67 28.77
N ASN A 15 -7.51 25.95 28.41
CA ASN A 15 -8.58 26.96 28.41
C ASN A 15 -9.36 27.09 29.74
N GLY A 16 -8.66 26.96 30.89
CA GLY A 16 -9.30 27.02 32.21
C GLY A 16 -9.88 25.69 32.70
N GLU A 17 -9.85 24.64 31.89
CA GLU A 17 -10.37 23.32 32.23
C GLU A 17 -9.26 22.27 32.35
N ASN A 18 -9.46 21.32 33.25
CA ASN A 18 -8.60 20.14 33.38
C ASN A 18 -9.12 19.05 32.46
N LEU A 19 -8.26 18.53 31.59
CA LEU A 19 -8.62 17.45 30.68
C LEU A 19 -8.51 16.10 31.39
N GLU A 20 -9.52 15.25 31.20
CA GLU A 20 -9.56 13.89 31.70
C GLU A 20 -8.93 12.92 30.69
N GLU A 21 -8.17 11.94 31.21
CA GLU A 21 -7.68 10.84 30.39
C GLU A 21 -8.80 9.82 30.15
N VAL A 22 -9.16 9.62 28.88
CA VAL A 22 -10.22 8.67 28.48
C VAL A 22 -9.64 7.53 27.65
N THR A 23 -10.21 6.32 27.81
CA THR A 23 -9.77 5.13 27.07
C THR A 23 -10.14 5.17 25.60
N SER A 24 -11.22 5.85 25.23
CA SER A 24 -11.57 6.13 23.85
C SER A 24 -12.37 7.42 23.73
N PHE A 25 -12.22 8.12 22.60
CA PHE A 25 -13.02 9.29 22.28
C PHE A 25 -13.26 9.41 20.78
N LYS A 26 -14.36 10.09 20.41
CA LYS A 26 -14.67 10.38 19.02
C LYS A 26 -14.06 11.72 18.62
N PHE A 27 -13.34 11.73 17.51
CA PHE A 27 -12.78 12.93 16.91
C PHE A 27 -12.92 12.87 15.40
N LEU A 28 -13.61 13.87 14.82
CA LEU A 28 -13.84 14.00 13.37
C LEU A 28 -14.38 12.72 12.70
N GLY A 29 -15.30 12.02 13.36
CA GLY A 29 -15.89 10.78 12.85
C GLY A 29 -15.04 9.52 13.04
N ALA A 30 -13.79 9.65 13.50
CA ALA A 30 -12.96 8.53 13.91
C ALA A 30 -13.08 8.28 15.43
N THR A 31 -12.93 7.02 15.84
CA THR A 31 -12.80 6.66 17.25
C THR A 31 -11.33 6.43 17.54
N LEU A 32 -10.74 7.29 18.38
CA LEU A 32 -9.40 7.12 18.89
C LEU A 32 -9.50 6.28 20.16
N SER A 33 -8.82 5.14 20.19
CA SER A 33 -8.65 4.36 21.43
C SER A 33 -7.22 4.57 21.93
N LYS A 34 -7.07 4.60 23.26
CA LYS A 34 -5.78 4.54 23.96
C LYS A 34 -5.00 3.29 23.56
N ASP A 35 -5.73 2.23 23.24
CA ASP A 35 -5.14 0.97 22.81
C ASP A 35 -4.53 1.16 21.42
N SER A 36 -3.25 0.81 21.28
CA SER A 36 -2.51 0.77 20.01
C SER A 36 -3.02 -0.30 19.02
N THR A 37 -4.33 -0.57 19.01
CA THR A 37 -5.01 -1.51 18.11
C THR A 37 -4.69 -1.25 16.65
N SER A 38 -4.46 0.02 16.27
CA SER A 38 -3.93 0.38 14.95
C SER A 38 -2.56 -0.29 14.69
N THR A 39 -1.60 -0.14 15.61
CA THR A 39 -0.26 -0.71 15.50
C THR A 39 -0.26 -2.24 15.42
N ALA A 40 -1.15 -2.92 16.15
CA ALA A 40 -1.30 -4.38 16.06
C ALA A 40 -1.82 -4.81 14.67
N LYS A 41 -2.88 -4.17 14.18
CA LYS A 41 -3.45 -4.44 12.84
C LYS A 41 -2.45 -4.16 11.73
N VAL A 42 -1.68 -3.07 11.84
CA VAL A 42 -0.61 -2.73 10.88
C VAL A 42 0.48 -3.80 10.88
N ARG A 43 0.95 -4.24 12.05
CA ARG A 43 1.96 -5.31 12.17
C ARG A 43 1.48 -6.62 11.55
N ILE A 44 0.22 -7.01 11.76
CA ILE A 44 -0.36 -8.23 11.15
C ILE A 44 -0.35 -8.12 9.62
N LYS A 45 -0.79 -6.98 9.06
CA LYS A 45 -0.79 -6.77 7.60
C LYS A 45 0.62 -6.81 7.01
N ILE A 46 1.60 -6.21 7.69
CA ILE A 46 3.01 -6.27 7.29
C ILE A 46 3.49 -7.72 7.28
N ALA A 47 3.22 -8.48 8.34
CA ALA A 47 3.64 -9.89 8.41
C ALA A 47 3.05 -10.73 7.27
N ILE A 48 1.77 -10.54 6.94
CA ILE A 48 1.10 -11.24 5.83
C ILE A 48 1.75 -10.87 4.49
N ALA A 49 1.97 -9.58 4.22
CA ALA A 49 2.59 -9.12 2.99
C ALA A 49 4.03 -9.66 2.82
N THR A 50 4.81 -9.64 3.90
CA THR A 50 6.17 -10.20 3.93
C THR A 50 6.16 -11.70 3.64
N ALA A 51 5.24 -12.45 4.23
CA ALA A 51 5.11 -13.89 3.98
C ALA A 51 4.72 -14.18 2.53
N ALA A 52 3.80 -13.40 1.94
CA ALA A 52 3.43 -13.54 0.53
C ALA A 52 4.60 -13.25 -0.41
N MET A 53 5.35 -12.17 -0.14
CA MET A 53 6.54 -11.80 -0.92
C MET A 53 7.64 -12.86 -0.84
N ALA A 54 7.89 -13.44 0.35
CA ALA A 54 8.87 -14.51 0.52
C ALA A 54 8.48 -15.79 -0.25
N ARG A 55 7.19 -16.09 -0.33
CA ARG A 55 6.70 -17.22 -1.14
C ARG A 55 6.89 -16.93 -2.63
N LEU A 56 6.56 -15.73 -3.08
CA LEU A 56 6.76 -15.31 -4.47
C LEU A 56 8.25 -15.34 -4.85
N SER A 57 9.13 -14.78 -4.02
CA SER A 57 10.57 -14.75 -4.29
C SER A 57 11.14 -16.17 -4.38
N ARG A 58 10.68 -17.09 -3.53
CA ARG A 58 11.06 -18.51 -3.61
C ARG A 58 10.63 -19.17 -4.93
N LEU A 59 9.44 -18.86 -5.43
CA LEU A 59 8.96 -19.39 -6.71
C LEU A 59 9.75 -18.82 -7.89
N LEU A 60 10.06 -17.51 -7.85
CA LEU A 60 10.84 -16.84 -8.89
C LEU A 60 12.31 -17.28 -8.92
N THR A 61 12.90 -17.59 -7.76
CA THR A 61 14.30 -18.03 -7.66
C THR A 61 14.47 -19.54 -7.87
N GLY A 62 13.45 -20.34 -7.54
CA GLY A 62 13.46 -21.79 -7.68
C GLY A 62 12.95 -22.32 -9.02
N SER A 63 12.49 -21.46 -9.93
CA SER A 63 11.96 -21.87 -11.23
C SER A 63 12.45 -20.95 -12.33
N SER A 64 12.89 -21.52 -13.47
CA SER A 64 13.02 -20.77 -14.73
C SER A 64 11.62 -20.45 -15.24
N ILE A 65 11.00 -19.44 -14.62
CA ILE A 65 9.69 -18.94 -15.03
C ILE A 65 9.82 -18.43 -16.46
N SER A 66 9.32 -19.25 -17.40
CA SER A 66 9.25 -18.94 -18.81
C SER A 66 7.84 -18.46 -19.10
N PHE A 67 7.70 -17.16 -19.30
CA PHE A 67 6.45 -16.60 -19.77
C PHE A 67 6.31 -16.93 -21.26
N ARG A 68 5.36 -17.80 -21.61
CA ARG A 68 4.94 -17.98 -23.00
C ARG A 68 4.24 -16.71 -23.46
N THR A 69 5.00 -15.83 -24.10
CA THR A 69 4.45 -14.71 -24.86
C THR A 69 4.03 -15.23 -26.24
N ASN A 70 2.72 -15.21 -26.53
CA ASN A 70 2.24 -15.42 -27.89
C ASN A 70 2.50 -14.13 -28.66
N THR A 71 3.65 -14.05 -29.34
CA THR A 71 3.90 -12.98 -30.29
C THR A 71 3.11 -13.25 -31.55
N TYR A 72 1.99 -12.55 -31.75
CA TYR A 72 1.39 -12.43 -33.06
C TYR A 72 2.38 -11.66 -33.95
N SER A 73 3.14 -12.37 -34.77
CA SER A 73 4.01 -11.75 -35.76
C SER A 73 3.13 -11.19 -36.88
N THR A 74 2.76 -9.92 -36.79
CA THR A 74 2.22 -9.21 -37.95
C THR A 74 3.38 -9.03 -38.92
N SER A 75 3.42 -9.88 -39.94
CA SER A 75 4.33 -9.73 -41.08
C SER A 75 4.17 -8.32 -41.65
N PRO A 76 5.24 -7.58 -42.00
CA PRO A 76 5.11 -6.29 -42.66
C PRO A 76 4.55 -6.52 -44.07
N SER A 77 3.24 -6.47 -44.23
CA SER A 77 2.58 -6.44 -45.53
C SER A 77 2.90 -5.10 -46.18
N SER A 78 3.74 -5.15 -47.22
CA SER A 78 3.77 -4.27 -48.40
C SER A 78 3.42 -2.79 -48.19
N SER A 79 4.43 -1.93 -48.33
CA SER A 79 4.31 -0.48 -48.41
C SER A 79 3.16 -0.03 -49.33
N PRO A 80 2.28 0.90 -48.90
CA PRO A 80 1.25 1.43 -49.79
C PRO A 80 1.90 2.33 -50.85
N SER A 81 1.64 2.01 -52.12
CA SER A 81 2.04 2.84 -53.27
C SER A 81 1.07 4.02 -53.37
N TYR A 82 1.54 5.24 -53.12
CA TYR A 82 0.72 6.43 -53.36
C TYR A 82 0.79 6.80 -54.84
N SER A 83 -0.35 6.67 -55.53
CA SER A 83 -0.52 7.15 -56.90
C SER A 83 -0.99 8.61 -56.85
N THR A 84 -0.13 9.54 -57.27
CA THR A 84 -0.46 10.96 -57.40
C THR A 84 -1.40 11.14 -58.59
N ALA A 85 -2.71 11.21 -58.33
CA ALA A 85 -3.67 11.67 -59.33
C ALA A 85 -3.62 13.20 -59.41
N ALA A 86 -3.13 13.72 -60.54
CA ALA A 86 -3.25 15.13 -60.89
C ALA A 86 -4.74 15.51 -60.96
N ARG A 87 -5.16 16.51 -60.18
CA ARG A 87 -6.49 17.14 -60.28
C ARG A 87 -6.45 18.25 -61.35
N PRO A 88 -7.58 18.49 -62.04
CA PRO A 88 -7.68 19.34 -63.23
C PRO A 88 -7.45 20.83 -62.94
#